data_AF-A0A8B9FWN9-F1
#
_entry.id   AF-A0A8B9FWN9-F1
#
_cell.length_a   1.000
_cell.length_b   1.000
_cell.length_c   1.000
_cell.angle_alpha   90.00
_cell.angle_beta   90.00
_cell.angle_gamma   90.00
#
_symmetry.space_group_name_H-M   'P 1'
#
loop_
_entity.id
_entity.type
_entity.pdbx_description
1 polymer ?
#
loop_
_entity_poly.entity_id
_entity_poly.type
_entity_poly.pdbx_seq_one_letter_code
_entity_poly.pdbx_strand_id
1 'polypeptide(L)'
;MGSWEEDLHWEAQYYRDAMEQCHNYNARLCAERSVRLPFLDSQTGVAQSNCYIWMEKRHRGPGLAAGQLYSYPARRWRKKRRAHPPEDPRLSFPSIKPG
;
A
#
# COMPACT_ATOMS: atom_id res chain seq x y z
N MET A 1 12.63 -43.25 29.20
CA MET A 1 12.29 -42.08 28.35
C MET A 1 13.45 -41.12 28.48
N GLY A 2 14.15 -40.87 27.37
CA GLY A 2 15.51 -40.32 27.41
C GLY A 2 15.54 -38.80 27.25
N SER A 3 16.39 -38.14 28.02
CA SER A 3 16.72 -36.70 28.02
C SER A 3 16.68 -36.02 26.64
N TRP A 4 17.15 -36.70 25.59
CA TRP A 4 17.22 -36.16 24.23
C TRP A 4 15.85 -35.88 23.57
N GLU A 5 14.80 -36.62 23.94
CA GLU A 5 13.44 -36.37 23.46
C GLU A 5 12.83 -35.11 24.11
N GLU A 6 13.19 -34.85 25.37
CA GLU A 6 12.78 -33.65 26.11
C GLU A 6 13.50 -32.40 25.59
N ASP A 7 14.79 -32.52 25.26
CA ASP A 7 15.58 -31.43 24.66
C ASP A 7 15.04 -31.04 23.27
N LEU A 8 14.71 -32.01 22.40
CA LEU A 8 14.08 -31.75 21.11
C LEU A 8 12.68 -31.14 21.24
N HIS A 9 11.90 -31.58 22.22
CA HIS A 9 10.61 -30.98 22.52
C HIS A 9 10.77 -29.51 22.95
N TRP A 10 11.74 -29.24 23.82
CA TRP A 10 12.04 -27.89 24.30
C TRP A 10 12.50 -26.96 23.17
N GLU A 11 13.39 -27.42 22.29
CA GLU A 11 13.82 -26.66 21.11
C GLU A 11 12.62 -26.36 20.17
N ALA A 12 11.74 -27.35 19.96
CA ALA A 12 10.54 -27.17 19.15
C ALA A 12 9.51 -26.22 19.79
N GLN A 13 9.41 -26.17 21.12
CA GLN A 13 8.58 -25.17 21.83
C GLN A 13 9.20 -23.78 21.71
N TYR A 14 10.51 -23.66 21.98
CA TYR A 14 11.24 -22.39 21.89
C TYR A 14 11.16 -21.77 20.49
N TYR A 15 11.36 -22.57 19.43
CA TYR A 15 11.23 -22.10 18.07
C TYR A 15 9.80 -21.62 17.75
N ARG A 16 8.78 -22.34 18.24
CA ARG A 16 7.38 -21.93 18.07
C ARG A 16 7.12 -20.60 18.77
N ASP A 17 7.55 -20.45 20.02
CA ASP A 17 7.40 -19.20 20.77
C ASP A 17 8.11 -18.04 20.07
N ALA A 18 9.31 -18.27 19.53
CA ALA A 18 10.03 -17.26 18.75
C ALA A 18 9.26 -16.85 17.48
N MET A 19 8.71 -17.81 16.75
CA MET A 19 7.89 -17.54 15.56
C MET A 19 6.61 -16.79 15.90
N GLU A 20 5.95 -17.11 17.02
CA GLU A 20 4.77 -16.38 17.50
C GLU A 20 5.11 -14.95 17.90
N GLN A 21 6.24 -14.73 18.60
CA GLN A 21 6.71 -13.39 18.92
C GLN A 21 7.01 -12.57 17.65
N CYS A 22 7.65 -13.19 16.64
CA CYS A 22 7.87 -12.56 15.34
C CYS A 22 6.56 -12.19 14.65
N HIS A 23 5.57 -13.09 14.67
CA HIS A 23 4.25 -12.84 14.11
C HIS A 23 3.54 -11.66 14.82
N ASN A 24 3.52 -11.66 16.15
CA ASN A 24 2.92 -10.62 16.97
C ASN A 24 3.59 -9.25 16.74
N TYR A 25 4.92 -9.23 16.63
CA TYR A 25 5.66 -8.03 16.29
C TYR A 25 5.28 -7.49 14.91
N ASN A 26 5.21 -8.36 13.90
CA ASN A 26 4.81 -7.96 12.54
C ASN A 26 3.37 -7.43 12.51
N ALA A 27 2.44 -8.05 13.24
CA ALA A 27 1.07 -7.58 13.35
C ALA A 27 0.99 -6.16 13.94
N ARG A 28 1.75 -5.90 15.02
CA ARG A 28 1.86 -4.56 15.61
C ARG A 28 2.46 -3.55 14.63
N LEU A 29 3.52 -3.93 13.91
CA LEU A 29 4.16 -3.08 12.90
C LEU A 29 3.18 -2.70 11.78
N CYS A 30 2.40 -3.66 11.28
CA CYS A 30 1.37 -3.41 10.28
C CYS A 30 0.26 -2.46 10.80
N ALA A 31 -0.18 -2.66 12.05
CA ALA A 31 -1.17 -1.80 12.68
C ALA A 31 -0.67 -0.36 12.79
N GLU A 32 0.53 -0.16 13.36
CA GLU A 32 1.16 1.17 13.47
C GLU A 32 1.35 1.84 12.11
N ARG A 33 1.80 1.08 11.10
CA ARG A 33 1.95 1.59 9.73
C ARG A 33 0.61 2.08 9.16
N SER A 34 -0.47 1.33 9.39
CA SER A 34 -1.78 1.67 8.86
C SER A 34 -2.34 2.96 9.48
N VAL A 35 -2.13 3.16 10.78
CA VAL A 35 -2.59 4.34 11.53
C VAL A 35 -1.82 5.60 11.16
N ARG A 36 -0.55 5.49 10.74
CA ARG A 36 0.29 6.64 10.35
C ARG A 36 0.11 7.08 8.89
N LEU A 37 -0.68 6.37 8.09
CA LEU A 37 -0.95 6.74 6.70
C LEU A 37 -2.20 7.64 6.58
N PRO A 38 -2.22 8.61 5.65
CA PRO A 38 -1.13 8.97 4.73
C PRO A 38 -0.01 9.77 5.41
N PHE A 39 1.23 9.64 4.91
CA PHE A 39 2.37 10.45 5.34
C PHE A 39 2.34 11.81 4.67
N LEU A 40 2.41 12.91 5.42
CA LEU A 40 2.45 14.26 4.86
C LEU A 40 3.89 14.71 4.64
N ASP A 41 4.32 14.77 3.38
CA ASP A 41 5.66 15.23 3.01
C ASP A 41 5.70 16.77 2.98
N SER A 42 6.53 17.37 3.84
CA SER A 42 6.63 18.82 4.00
C SER A 42 7.32 19.53 2.83
N GLN A 43 8.17 18.84 2.07
CA GLN A 43 8.89 19.46 0.94
C GLN A 43 8.00 19.54 -0.31
N THR A 44 7.18 18.52 -0.55
CA THR A 44 6.34 18.44 -1.77
C THR A 44 4.88 18.78 -1.52
N GLY A 45 4.43 18.81 -0.26
CA GLY A 45 3.03 19.00 0.11
C GLY A 45 2.14 17.79 -0.23
N VAL A 46 2.72 16.65 -0.61
CA VAL A 46 1.98 15.45 -1.01
C VAL A 46 1.65 14.60 0.21
N ALA A 47 0.37 14.26 0.39
CA ALA A 47 -0.06 13.21 1.31
C ALA A 47 0.21 11.83 0.67
N GLN A 48 1.37 11.26 0.96
CA GLN A 48 1.87 10.02 0.38
C GLN A 48 1.19 8.79 1.00
N SER A 49 0.95 7.80 0.14
CA SER A 49 0.41 6.48 0.49
C SER A 49 1.21 5.40 -0.21
N ASN A 50 0.82 4.13 -0.09
CA ASN A 50 1.45 3.04 -0.84
C ASN A 50 1.47 3.35 -2.35
N CYS A 51 2.66 3.35 -2.93
CA CYS A 51 2.90 3.60 -4.35
C CYS A 51 3.35 2.31 -5.05
N TYR A 52 3.26 2.31 -6.39
CA TYR A 52 3.58 1.16 -7.24
C TYR A 52 4.62 1.56 -8.31
N ILE A 53 5.46 2.55 -7.99
CA ILE A 53 6.48 3.07 -8.89
C ILE A 53 7.73 2.17 -8.90
N TRP A 54 7.94 1.41 -7.82
CA TRP A 54 9.07 0.51 -7.65
C TRP A 54 8.76 -0.84 -8.32
N MET A 55 9.36 -1.07 -9.49
CA MET A 55 9.18 -2.28 -10.28
C MET A 55 10.50 -3.06 -10.35
N GLU A 56 10.46 -4.35 -10.01
CA GLU A 56 11.62 -5.24 -10.15
C GLU A 56 11.98 -5.58 -11.62
N LYS A 57 13.22 -6.02 -11.85
CA LYS A 57 13.70 -6.44 -13.19
C LYS A 57 12.85 -7.55 -13.80
N ARG A 58 12.34 -8.49 -13.00
CA ARG A 58 11.45 -9.57 -13.48
C ARG A 58 10.10 -9.07 -14.02
N HIS A 59 9.68 -7.85 -13.67
CA HIS A 59 8.47 -7.24 -14.21
C HIS A 59 8.72 -6.53 -15.55
N ARG A 60 9.97 -6.38 -15.97
CA ARG A 60 10.30 -5.73 -17.24
C ARG A 60 9.95 -6.65 -18.40
N GLY A 61 8.93 -6.29 -19.16
CA GLY A 61 8.55 -6.95 -20.42
C GLY A 61 9.15 -6.27 -21.65
N PRO A 62 8.97 -6.87 -22.84
CA PRO A 62 9.30 -6.20 -24.11
C PRO A 62 8.42 -4.96 -24.32
N GLY A 63 8.88 -3.99 -25.11
CA GLY A 63 8.05 -2.85 -25.53
C GLY A 63 6.78 -3.30 -26.27
N LEU A 64 5.67 -2.57 -26.07
CA LEU A 64 4.36 -2.91 -26.67
C LEU A 64 4.04 -2.06 -27.90
N ALA A 65 4.63 -0.86 -28.00
CA ALA A 65 4.48 0.06 -29.11
C ALA A 65 5.83 0.29 -29.82
N ALA A 66 5.77 0.76 -31.07
CA ALA A 66 6.96 1.07 -31.86
C ALA A 66 7.88 2.06 -31.11
N GLY A 67 9.18 1.74 -31.06
CA GLY A 67 10.19 2.55 -30.36
C GLY A 67 10.27 2.32 -28.84
N GLN A 68 9.40 1.50 -28.24
CA GLN A 68 9.51 1.17 -26.82
C GLN A 68 10.56 0.06 -26.60
N LEU A 69 11.52 0.31 -25.71
CA LEU A 69 12.50 -0.72 -25.31
C LEU A 69 11.87 -1.74 -24.35
N TYR A 70 11.07 -1.24 -23.40
CA TYR A 70 10.48 -2.05 -22.35
C TYR A 70 9.06 -1.61 -22.01
N SER A 71 8.28 -2.52 -21.44
CA SER A 71 7.01 -2.24 -20.79
C SER A 71 6.99 -2.84 -19.38
N TYR A 72 6.10 -2.32 -18.52
CA TYR A 72 5.87 -2.83 -17.16
C TYR A 72 4.37 -3.06 -16.94
N PRO A 73 3.97 -3.96 -16.02
CA PRO A 73 2.58 -4.25 -15.74
C PRO A 73 1.79 -2.99 -15.39
N ALA A 74 0.74 -2.71 -16.17
CA ALA A 74 -0.15 -1.59 -15.91
C ALA A 74 -1.18 -1.97 -14.83
N ARG A 75 -1.41 -1.06 -13.88
CA ARG A 75 -2.42 -1.25 -12.83
C ARG A 75 -3.77 -0.75 -13.32
N ARG A 76 -4.76 -1.65 -13.36
CA ARG A 76 -6.15 -1.29 -13.72
C ARG A 76 -6.70 -0.32 -12.69
N TRP A 77 -7.36 0.73 -13.15
CA TRP A 77 -8.00 1.73 -12.31
C TRP A 77 -9.36 2.11 -12.89
N ARG A 78 -10.24 2.65 -12.04
CA ARG A 78 -11.55 3.15 -12.43
C ARG A 78 -11.85 4.43 -11.64
N LYS A 79 -12.18 5.51 -12.34
CA LYS A 79 -12.64 6.75 -11.71
C LYS A 79 -14.02 6.50 -11.07
N LYS A 80 -14.17 6.79 -9.78
CA LYS A 80 -15.48 6.75 -9.12
C LYS A 80 -16.36 7.87 -9.71
N ARG A 81 -17.60 7.55 -10.10
CA ARG A 81 -18.57 8.56 -10.52
C ARG A 81 -18.91 9.41 -9.28
N ARG A 82 -18.73 10.74 -9.37
CA ARG A 82 -19.16 11.63 -8.29
C ARG A 82 -20.68 11.51 -8.18
N ALA A 83 -21.20 11.21 -7.00
CA ALA A 83 -22.56 11.62 -6.69
C ALA A 83 -22.50 13.15 -6.69
N HIS A 84 -23.28 13.81 -7.53
CA HIS A 84 -23.46 15.25 -7.35
C HIS A 84 -23.99 15.41 -5.92
N PRO A 85 -23.28 16.15 -5.04
CA PRO A 85 -23.94 16.65 -3.85
C PRO A 85 -25.20 17.40 -4.31
N PRO A 86 -26.29 17.42 -3.55
CA PRO A 86 -27.32 18.43 -3.78
C PRO A 86 -26.61 19.79 -3.89
N GLU A 87 -26.82 20.51 -4.98
CA GLU A 87 -26.32 21.88 -5.12
C GLU A 87 -26.77 22.64 -3.88
N ASP A 88 -25.83 23.08 -3.03
CA ASP A 88 -26.16 24.05 -1.99
C ASP A 88 -26.43 25.37 -2.73
N PRO A 89 -27.67 25.91 -2.70
CA PRO A 89 -28.00 27.12 -3.44
C PRO A 89 -27.10 28.31 -3.06
N ARG A 90 -26.43 28.25 -1.90
CA ARG A 90 -25.49 29.27 -1.41
C ARG A 90 -24.10 29.18 -2.05
N LEU A 91 -23.78 28.07 -2.72
CA LEU A 91 -22.50 27.85 -3.42
C LEU A 91 -22.64 28.05 -4.95
N SER A 92 -23.82 28.45 -5.43
CA SER A 92 -24.07 28.81 -6.82
C SER A 92 -23.22 30.04 -7.21
N PHE A 93 -22.29 29.86 -8.13
CA PHE A 93 -21.54 30.97 -8.70
C PHE A 93 -22.49 31.88 -9.51
N PRO A 94 -22.47 33.21 -9.33
CA PRO A 94 -23.26 34.11 -10.13
C PRO A 94 -22.81 34.03 -11.60
N SER A 95 -23.79 33.89 -12.51
CA SER A 95 -23.53 33.85 -13.95
C SER A 95 -22.84 35.15 -14.38
N ILE A 96 -21.57 35.05 -14.80
CA ILE A 96 -20.87 36.17 -15.43
C ILE A 96 -21.55 36.40 -16.78
N LYS A 97 -22.24 37.53 -16.94
CA LYS A 97 -22.82 37.90 -18.23
C LYS A 97 -21.69 38.20 -19.22
N PRO A 98 -21.70 37.65 -20.45
CA PRO A 98 -20.81 38.14 -21.50
C PRO A 98 -21.23 39.57 -21.88
N GLY A 99 -20.24 40.45 -22.01
CA GLY A 99 -20.40 41.82 -22.50
C GLY A 99 -20.40 41.90 -24.01
#